data_AF-A0A6G1M3B9-F1
#
_entry.id   AF-A0A6G1M3B9-F1
#
_cell.length_a   1.000
_cell.length_b   1.000
_cell.length_c   1.000
_cell.angle_alpha   90.00
_cell.angle_beta   90.00
_cell.angle_gamma   90.00
#
_symmetry.space_group_name_H-M   'P 1'
#
loop_
_entity.id
_entity.type
_entity.pdbx_description
1 polymer ?
#
loop_
_entity_poly.entity_id
_entity_poly.type
_entity_poly.pdbx_seq_one_letter_code
_entity_poly.pdbx_strand_id
1 'polypeptide(L)'
;MADAAVERKVKPEKPDEAKYQTELAQLQKEHEAMMKQLNEVKAKLDLSKPAGANGAQNPAQQRQSTLRKELGEIRATQSTKKSSRQDLLNRQKTLNDSINNKIAAQRAARAKISFKSPEEIDTEIRKLEGQVDSGNLKLVDERRTLDQISNLRKLKKNFAGFDEEQGAIDKLKASLADIRSQLDDPEAKALSDRFTEITKELDSIKAEQDGVFQNLNSLRDERTRLQKEQQEKFGEIKALKDAYYGAKNAFREYEQEAWKVRKEKQRAEREAYEKKKKMEVANQLLEEASFKAFTSEIHTCENLIAFFDPESAPKKADGPVSQYKASIGRTITEEPKGMKVLKKDEEDYFIGGNSKKKGKKNKAAGAEAPTPAKFSLSIGILDELSKVEVSAPTGAEDVPSVVEKLKAKLQHYKENQERVTQENIVKAKARIEELEKFDRLEDAIGDLSVADGKAE
;
A
#
# COMPACT_ATOMS: atom_id res chain seq x y z
N MET A 1 -25.05 -24.52 -44.08
CA MET A 1 -23.70 -24.26 -43.54
C MET A 1 -23.53 -22.75 -43.52
N ALA A 2 -23.89 -22.12 -42.40
CA ALA A 2 -23.60 -20.71 -42.19
C ALA A 2 -22.17 -20.65 -41.64
N ASP A 3 -21.27 -20.20 -42.49
CA ASP A 3 -19.89 -19.91 -42.13
C ASP A 3 -19.94 -18.71 -41.16
N ALA A 4 -19.96 -19.01 -39.86
CA ALA A 4 -19.94 -17.99 -38.82
C ALA A 4 -18.57 -17.32 -38.90
N ALA A 5 -18.52 -16.17 -39.56
CA ALA A 5 -17.36 -15.31 -39.62
C ALA A 5 -16.87 -15.05 -38.18
N VAL A 6 -15.82 -15.76 -37.77
CA VAL A 6 -15.11 -15.49 -36.52
C VAL A 6 -14.47 -14.12 -36.69
N GLU A 7 -15.15 -13.07 -36.23
CA GLU A 7 -14.58 -11.74 -36.09
C GLU A 7 -13.26 -11.88 -35.35
N ARG A 8 -12.15 -11.60 -36.05
CA ARG A 8 -10.82 -11.58 -35.44
C ARG A 8 -10.80 -10.43 -34.43
N LYS A 9 -11.14 -10.70 -33.18
CA LYS A 9 -10.94 -9.76 -32.07
C LYS A 9 -9.47 -9.33 -32.09
N VAL A 10 -9.26 -8.06 -32.44
CA VAL A 10 -7.93 -7.44 -32.50
C VAL A 10 -7.36 -7.44 -31.08
N LYS A 11 -6.16 -8.00 -30.91
CA LYS A 11 -5.49 -8.07 -29.61
C LYS A 11 -5.24 -6.63 -29.11
N PRO A 12 -5.80 -6.23 -27.96
CA PRO A 12 -5.46 -4.95 -27.36
C PRO A 12 -3.95 -4.88 -27.08
N GLU A 13 -3.34 -3.72 -27.24
CA GLU A 13 -1.93 -3.53 -26.89
C GLU A 13 -1.77 -3.52 -25.37
N LYS A 14 -0.69 -4.13 -24.87
CA LYS A 14 -0.38 -4.12 -23.43
C LYS A 14 0.07 -2.69 -23.06
N PRO A 15 -0.56 -2.04 -22.06
CA PRO A 15 -0.15 -0.70 -21.63
C PRO A 15 1.30 -0.70 -21.14
N ASP A 16 2.05 0.36 -21.52
CA ASP A 16 3.43 0.57 -21.06
C ASP A 16 3.43 1.13 -19.63
N GLU A 17 3.79 0.27 -18.69
CA GLU A 17 3.80 0.60 -17.26
C GLU A 17 4.88 1.64 -16.91
N ALA A 18 6.03 1.64 -17.59
CA ALA A 18 7.09 2.60 -17.31
C ALA A 18 6.67 4.02 -17.71
N LYS A 19 6.07 4.18 -18.90
CA LYS A 19 5.55 5.47 -19.37
C LYS A 19 4.46 6.01 -18.47
N TYR A 20 3.49 5.16 -18.11
CA TYR A 20 2.41 5.53 -17.18
C TYR A 20 2.95 6.02 -15.84
N GLN A 21 3.93 5.33 -15.23
CA GLN A 21 4.50 5.76 -13.96
C GLN A 21 5.26 7.09 -14.08
N THR A 22 5.99 7.31 -15.18
CA THR A 22 6.69 8.58 -15.41
C THR A 22 5.73 9.76 -15.58
N GLU A 23 4.68 9.59 -16.38
CA GLU A 23 3.66 10.62 -16.62
C GLU A 23 2.84 10.90 -15.36
N LEU A 24 2.48 9.85 -14.61
CA LEU A 24 1.77 9.97 -13.35
C LEU A 24 2.61 10.76 -12.33
N ALA A 25 3.89 10.42 -12.18
CA ALA A 25 4.77 11.11 -11.24
C ALA A 25 4.96 12.59 -11.58
N GLN A 26 5.08 12.93 -12.87
CA GLN A 26 5.16 14.32 -13.33
C GLN A 26 3.87 15.09 -13.00
N LEU A 27 2.71 14.56 -13.37
CA LEU A 27 1.42 15.20 -13.11
C LEU A 27 1.13 15.32 -11.60
N GLN A 28 1.49 14.32 -10.80
CA GLN A 28 1.36 14.38 -9.34
C GLN A 28 2.23 15.47 -8.73
N LYS A 29 3.48 15.60 -9.18
CA LYS A 29 4.38 16.66 -8.71
C LYS A 29 3.85 18.06 -9.06
N GLU A 30 3.31 18.23 -10.26
CA GLU A 30 2.66 19.48 -10.67
C GLU A 30 1.42 19.77 -9.83
N HIS A 31 0.57 18.77 -9.58
CA HIS A 31 -0.63 18.90 -8.73
C HIS A 31 -0.27 19.28 -7.29
N GLU A 32 0.76 18.65 -6.70
CA GLU A 32 1.24 18.98 -5.36
C GLU A 32 1.80 20.41 -5.27
N ALA A 33 2.55 20.85 -6.29
CA ALA A 33 3.05 22.22 -6.36
C ALA A 33 1.89 23.23 -6.40
N MET A 34 0.88 22.98 -7.24
CA MET A 34 -0.33 23.81 -7.33
C MET A 34 -1.12 23.82 -6.02
N MET A 35 -1.24 22.67 -5.34
CA MET A 35 -1.90 22.57 -4.04
C MET A 35 -1.18 23.40 -2.97
N LYS A 36 0.14 23.43 -2.95
CA LYS A 36 0.92 24.28 -2.03
C LYS A 36 0.66 25.76 -2.30
N GLN A 37 0.77 26.20 -3.55
CA GLN A 37 0.49 27.59 -3.92
C GLN A 37 -0.94 28.01 -3.59
N LEU A 38 -1.92 27.15 -3.87
CA LEU A 38 -3.32 27.40 -3.55
C LEU A 38 -3.57 27.49 -2.04
N ASN A 39 -2.91 26.66 -1.23
CA ASN A 39 -2.99 26.75 0.22
C ASN A 39 -2.34 28.02 0.77
N GLU A 40 -1.22 28.47 0.20
CA GLU A 40 -0.59 29.74 0.55
C GLU A 40 -1.49 30.95 0.23
N VAL A 41 -2.10 30.98 -0.95
CA VAL A 41 -3.06 32.04 -1.34
C VAL A 41 -4.31 32.00 -0.45
N LYS A 42 -4.82 30.81 -0.11
CA LYS A 42 -5.93 30.66 0.84
C LYS A 42 -5.56 31.19 2.23
N ALA A 43 -4.37 30.85 2.75
CA ALA A 43 -3.91 31.33 4.06
C ALA A 43 -3.82 32.86 4.09
N LYS A 44 -3.29 33.48 3.01
CA LYS A 44 -3.28 34.94 2.86
C LYS A 44 -4.70 35.52 2.86
N LEU A 45 -5.62 34.94 2.09
CA LEU A 45 -7.02 35.38 2.04
C LEU A 45 -7.73 35.24 3.39
N ASP A 46 -7.42 34.21 4.18
CA ASP A 46 -8.02 34.00 5.50
C ASP A 46 -7.63 35.08 6.51
N LEU A 47 -6.47 35.75 6.34
CA LEU A 47 -6.08 36.92 7.15
C LEU A 47 -6.98 38.13 6.92
N SER A 48 -7.57 38.25 5.72
CA SER A 48 -8.46 39.37 5.35
C SER A 48 -9.92 39.18 5.74
N LYS A 49 -10.31 37.95 6.12
CA LYS A 49 -11.72 37.67 6.43
C LYS A 49 -12.12 38.47 7.68
N PRO A 50 -13.13 39.35 7.60
CA PRO A 50 -13.60 40.05 8.79
C PRO A 50 -14.16 39.03 9.79
N ALA A 51 -13.90 39.23 11.08
CA ALA A 51 -14.60 38.50 12.12
C ALA A 51 -16.09 38.86 12.02
N GLY A 52 -16.90 37.97 11.45
CA GLY A 52 -18.35 38.13 11.49
C GLY A 52 -18.83 38.15 12.94
N ALA A 53 -19.95 38.82 13.20
CA ALA A 53 -20.51 38.97 14.55
C ALA A 53 -20.71 37.64 15.31
N ASN A 54 -20.83 36.51 14.59
CA ASN A 54 -20.94 35.15 15.13
C ASN A 54 -19.92 34.16 14.52
N GLY A 55 -18.85 34.65 13.88
CA GLY A 55 -17.85 33.82 13.21
C GLY A 55 -16.67 33.45 14.12
N ALA A 56 -16.09 32.26 13.94
CA ALA A 56 -14.85 31.88 14.60
C ALA A 56 -13.72 32.86 14.21
N GLN A 57 -13.09 33.48 15.20
CA GLN A 57 -11.98 34.39 14.95
C GLN A 57 -10.76 33.62 14.45
N ASN A 58 -10.14 34.11 13.37
CA ASN A 58 -8.86 33.61 12.90
C ASN A 58 -7.80 33.78 14.03
N PRO A 59 -6.85 32.85 14.24
CA PRO A 59 -5.73 33.02 15.18
C PRO A 59 -5.11 34.42 15.23
N ALA A 60 -4.93 35.09 14.08
CA ALA A 60 -4.41 36.46 14.02
C ALA A 60 -5.35 37.50 14.68
N GLN A 61 -6.66 37.33 14.51
CA GLN A 61 -7.69 38.20 15.11
C GLN A 61 -7.82 37.97 16.61
N GLN A 62 -7.71 36.72 17.06
CA GLN A 62 -7.69 36.40 18.49
C GLN A 62 -6.50 37.08 19.17
N ARG A 63 -5.31 36.98 18.57
CA ARG A 63 -4.11 37.70 19.03
C ARG A 63 -4.31 39.22 19.03
N GLN A 64 -4.90 39.78 17.98
CA GLN A 64 -5.19 41.21 17.93
C GLN A 64 -6.16 41.66 19.04
N SER A 65 -7.18 40.84 19.33
CA SER A 65 -8.13 41.07 20.42
C SER A 65 -7.46 41.03 21.79
N THR A 66 -6.60 40.05 22.06
CA THR A 66 -5.86 39.96 23.33
C THR A 66 -4.91 41.13 23.50
N LEU A 67 -4.14 41.48 22.46
CA LEU A 67 -3.22 42.61 22.48
C LEU A 67 -3.95 43.95 22.71
N ARG A 68 -5.13 44.13 22.10
CA ARG A 68 -5.95 45.34 22.33
C ARG A 68 -6.49 45.42 23.76
N LYS A 69 -6.86 44.28 24.36
CA LYS A 69 -7.28 44.22 25.76
C LYS A 69 -6.13 44.57 26.70
N GLU A 70 -4.97 43.94 26.51
CA GLU A 70 -3.75 44.21 27.28
C GLU A 70 -3.34 45.69 27.16
N LEU A 71 -3.39 46.25 25.95
CA LEU A 71 -3.11 47.67 25.71
C LEU A 71 -4.12 48.58 26.44
N GLY A 72 -5.41 48.19 26.46
CA GLY A 72 -6.44 48.89 27.23
C GLY A 72 -6.15 48.89 28.74
N GLU A 73 -5.74 47.75 29.29
CA GLU A 73 -5.33 47.61 30.70
C GLU A 73 -4.07 48.43 31.00
N ILE A 74 -3.08 48.41 30.12
CA ILE A 74 -1.87 49.23 30.25
C ILE A 74 -2.22 50.73 30.21
N ARG A 75 -3.12 51.17 29.32
CA ARG A 75 -3.58 52.57 29.31
C ARG A 75 -4.28 52.96 30.59
N ALA A 76 -5.14 52.09 31.13
CA ALA A 76 -5.86 52.35 32.38
C ALA A 76 -4.86 52.48 33.56
N THR A 77 -3.92 51.55 33.67
CA THR A 77 -2.88 51.57 34.73
C THR A 77 -1.94 52.76 34.58
N GLN A 78 -1.50 53.09 33.37
CA GLN A 78 -0.67 54.28 33.10
C GLN A 78 -1.41 55.58 33.45
N SER A 79 -2.71 55.68 33.15
CA SER A 79 -3.52 56.86 33.51
C SER A 79 -3.57 57.06 35.02
N THR A 80 -3.83 56.00 35.79
CA THR A 80 -3.87 56.05 37.26
C THR A 80 -2.50 56.34 37.86
N LYS A 81 -1.42 55.73 37.34
CA LYS A 81 -0.05 56.04 37.78
C LYS A 81 0.35 57.48 37.45
N LYS A 82 -0.12 58.03 36.31
CA LYS A 82 0.16 59.42 35.92
C LYS A 82 -0.47 60.44 36.87
N SER A 83 -1.72 60.24 37.30
CA SER A 83 -2.35 61.14 38.28
C SER A 83 -1.62 61.10 39.63
N SER A 84 -1.31 59.90 40.13
CA SER A 84 -0.53 59.72 41.36
C SER A 84 0.86 60.37 41.27
N ARG A 85 1.56 60.20 40.14
CA ARG A 85 2.84 60.86 39.88
C ARG A 85 2.72 62.38 39.90
N GLN A 86 1.66 62.95 39.31
CA GLN A 86 1.41 64.39 39.32
C GLN A 86 1.19 64.91 40.75
N ASP A 87 0.47 64.17 41.59
CA ASP A 87 0.27 64.52 43.00
C ASP A 87 1.58 64.49 43.80
N LEU A 88 2.42 63.47 43.56
CA LEU A 88 3.76 63.40 44.15
C LEU A 88 4.65 64.56 43.70
N LEU A 89 4.64 64.93 42.42
CA LEU A 89 5.39 66.08 41.90
C LEU A 89 4.89 67.41 42.51
N ASN A 90 3.58 67.58 42.65
CA ASN A 90 3.01 68.76 43.30
C ASN A 90 3.45 68.82 44.77
N ARG A 91 3.43 67.71 45.49
CA ARG A 91 3.88 67.63 46.89
C ARG A 91 5.39 67.86 47.02
N GLN A 92 6.19 67.33 46.09
CA GLN A 92 7.62 67.58 45.99
C GLN A 92 7.92 69.07 45.82
N LYS A 93 7.16 69.76 44.94
CA LYS A 93 7.29 71.20 44.73
C LYS A 93 6.97 71.98 46.02
N THR A 94 5.83 71.69 46.66
CA THR A 94 5.44 72.34 47.91
C THR A 94 6.46 72.14 49.03
N LEU A 95 7.05 70.94 49.16
CA LEU A 95 8.11 70.69 50.13
C LEU A 95 9.40 71.45 49.80
N ASN A 96 9.82 71.48 48.53
CA ASN A 96 10.98 72.29 48.11
C ASN A 96 10.77 73.77 48.44
N ASP A 97 9.60 74.32 48.12
CA ASP A 97 9.27 75.72 48.40
C ASP A 97 9.27 75.99 49.92
N SER A 98 8.69 75.08 50.72
CA SER A 98 8.71 75.16 52.19
C SER A 98 10.12 75.10 52.78
N ILE A 99 10.97 74.19 52.29
CA ILE A 99 12.38 74.06 52.69
C ILE A 99 13.14 75.34 52.35
N ASN A 100 13.01 75.84 51.12
CA ASN A 100 13.68 77.06 50.68
C ASN A 100 13.23 78.28 51.50
N ASN A 101 11.94 78.40 51.78
CA ASN A 101 11.40 79.47 52.62
C ASN A 101 11.91 79.39 54.06
N LYS A 102 11.97 78.20 54.66
CA LYS A 102 12.52 78.00 56.01
C LYS A 102 14.02 78.26 56.07
N ILE A 103 14.79 77.82 55.09
CA ILE A 103 16.23 78.11 55.00
C ILE A 103 16.47 79.61 54.83
N ALA A 104 15.69 80.28 53.98
CA ALA A 104 15.78 81.73 53.80
C ALA A 104 15.43 82.50 55.08
N ALA A 105 14.36 82.10 55.78
CA ALA A 105 13.96 82.68 57.05
C ALA A 105 15.03 82.47 58.15
N GLN A 106 15.53 81.25 58.30
CA GLN A 106 16.59 80.90 59.26
C GLN A 106 17.88 81.68 58.94
N ARG A 107 18.25 81.81 57.66
CA ARG A 107 19.40 82.62 57.23
C ARG A 107 19.21 84.10 57.54
N ALA A 108 18.03 84.67 57.27
CA ALA A 108 17.71 86.05 57.59
C ALA A 108 17.68 86.31 59.10
N ALA A 109 17.21 85.36 59.90
CA ALA A 109 17.19 85.45 61.35
C ALA A 109 18.60 85.35 61.95
N ARG A 110 19.45 84.43 61.44
CA ARG A 110 20.87 84.34 61.81
C ARG A 110 21.66 85.59 61.43
N ALA A 111 21.36 86.21 60.28
CA ALA A 111 22.03 87.45 59.85
C ALA A 111 21.76 88.66 60.77
N LYS A 112 20.69 88.64 61.57
CA LYS A 112 20.36 89.70 62.54
C LYS A 112 21.13 89.58 63.86
N ILE A 113 21.84 88.46 64.09
CA ILE A 113 22.55 88.19 65.33
C ILE A 113 24.04 88.37 65.11
N SER A 114 24.67 89.21 65.94
CA SER A 114 26.08 89.59 65.80
C SER A 114 27.08 88.52 66.29
N PHE A 115 26.61 87.47 66.94
CA PHE A 115 27.41 86.38 67.49
C PHE A 115 27.21 85.10 66.67
N LYS A 116 28.25 84.26 66.55
CA LYS A 116 28.22 83.06 65.71
C LYS A 116 27.82 81.80 66.47
N SER A 117 28.11 81.75 67.77
CA SER A 117 27.79 80.60 68.62
C SER A 117 27.25 81.06 69.99
N PRO A 118 26.47 80.19 70.67
CA PRO A 118 26.06 80.45 72.05
C PRO A 118 27.26 80.50 73.01
N GLU A 119 28.38 79.85 72.67
CA GLU A 119 29.62 79.86 73.45
C GLU A 119 30.29 81.24 73.41
N GLU A 120 30.32 81.92 72.24
CA GLU A 120 30.81 83.29 72.12
C GLU A 120 29.99 84.25 73.00
N ILE A 121 28.66 84.08 73.05
CA ILE A 121 27.79 84.88 73.92
C ILE A 121 28.14 84.67 75.39
N ASP A 122 28.37 83.43 75.81
CA ASP A 122 28.75 83.10 77.19
C ASP A 122 30.09 83.74 77.59
N THR A 123 31.07 83.77 76.67
CA THR A 123 32.36 84.43 76.94
C THR A 123 32.21 85.94 77.14
N GLU A 124 31.37 86.60 76.33
CA GLU A 124 31.14 88.04 76.45
C GLU A 124 30.30 88.39 77.69
N ILE A 125 29.32 87.54 78.05
CA ILE A 125 28.59 87.67 79.31
C ILE A 125 29.55 87.62 80.50
N ARG A 126 30.44 86.61 80.57
CA ARG A 126 31.42 86.49 81.68
C ARG A 126 32.36 87.68 81.77
N LYS A 127 32.76 88.23 80.62
CA LYS A 127 33.61 89.43 80.56
C LYS A 127 32.89 90.67 81.10
N LEU A 128 31.63 90.88 80.72
CA LEU A 128 30.81 91.98 81.21
C LEU A 128 30.46 91.82 82.70
N GLU A 129 30.17 90.60 83.14
CA GLU A 129 29.96 90.28 84.57
C GLU A 129 31.21 90.61 85.39
N GLY A 130 32.41 90.19 84.93
CA GLY A 130 33.67 90.55 85.60
C GLY A 130 33.96 92.05 85.63
N GLN A 131 33.49 92.82 84.64
CA GLN A 131 33.62 94.29 84.64
C GLN A 131 32.68 94.95 85.67
N VAL A 132 31.46 94.44 85.84
CA VAL A 132 30.52 94.88 86.88
C VAL A 132 31.06 94.55 88.27
N ASP A 133 31.51 93.30 88.46
CA ASP A 133 32.04 92.82 89.75
C ASP A 133 33.32 93.56 90.19
N SER A 134 34.09 94.12 89.24
CA SER A 134 35.29 94.91 89.55
C SER A 134 35.02 96.27 90.19
N GLY A 135 33.75 96.73 90.21
CA GLY A 135 33.31 97.96 90.89
C GLY A 135 33.86 99.28 90.31
N ASN A 136 34.59 99.24 89.19
CA ASN A 136 35.23 100.42 88.58
C ASN A 136 34.32 101.23 87.63
N LEU A 137 33.06 100.81 87.44
CA LEU A 137 32.11 101.47 86.56
C LEU A 137 31.27 102.51 87.30
N LYS A 138 30.89 103.58 86.59
CA LYS A 138 29.90 104.54 87.11
C LYS A 138 28.54 103.86 87.12
N LEU A 139 27.66 104.19 88.07
CA LEU A 139 26.32 103.59 88.22
C LEU A 139 25.49 103.55 86.92
N VAL A 140 25.65 104.55 86.05
CA VAL A 140 24.97 104.61 84.74
C VAL A 140 25.53 103.56 83.77
N ASP A 141 26.85 103.38 83.76
CA ASP A 141 27.53 102.40 82.91
C ASP A 141 27.30 100.97 83.43
N GLU A 142 27.28 100.77 84.74
CA GLU A 142 26.96 99.49 85.39
C GLU A 142 25.55 99.00 85.00
N ARG A 143 24.56 99.90 85.10
CA ARG A 143 23.20 99.61 84.64
C ARG A 143 23.17 99.24 83.16
N ARG A 144 23.92 99.95 82.32
CA ARG A 144 24.01 99.67 80.88
C ARG A 144 24.66 98.31 80.60
N THR A 145 25.71 97.92 81.32
CA THR A 145 26.33 96.59 81.20
C THR A 145 25.41 95.47 81.70
N LEU A 146 24.64 95.68 82.77
CA LEU A 146 23.62 94.73 83.23
C LEU A 146 22.50 94.54 82.22
N ASP A 147 22.03 95.62 81.58
CA ASP A 147 21.06 95.58 80.48
C ASP A 147 21.63 94.81 79.27
N GLN A 148 22.91 95.00 78.95
CA GLN A 148 23.60 94.24 77.91
C GLN A 148 23.70 92.75 78.23
N ILE A 149 24.05 92.37 79.46
CA ILE A 149 24.08 90.95 79.92
C ILE A 149 22.70 90.32 79.79
N SER A 150 21.64 91.03 80.22
CA SER A 150 20.25 90.56 80.05
C SER A 150 19.89 90.34 78.58
N ASN A 151 20.28 91.26 77.70
CA ASN A 151 20.06 91.13 76.26
C ASN A 151 20.86 89.97 75.64
N LEU A 152 22.11 89.76 76.06
CA LEU A 152 22.94 88.63 75.62
C LEU A 152 22.36 87.29 76.07
N ARG A 153 21.86 87.18 77.31
CA ARG A 153 21.17 85.96 77.79
C ARG A 153 19.89 85.67 76.99
N LYS A 154 19.14 86.70 76.59
CA LYS A 154 17.99 86.55 75.68
C LYS A 154 18.41 86.10 74.28
N LEU A 155 19.50 86.67 73.74
CA LEU A 155 20.06 86.25 72.45
C LEU A 155 20.52 84.79 72.47
N LYS A 156 21.14 84.32 73.56
CA LYS A 156 21.51 82.91 73.73
C LYS A 156 20.31 81.97 73.62
N LYS A 157 19.17 82.33 74.23
CA LYS A 157 17.93 81.54 74.12
C LYS A 157 17.42 81.44 72.68
N ASN A 158 17.63 82.48 71.86
CA ASN A 158 17.24 82.46 70.44
C ASN A 158 18.03 81.43 69.62
N PHE A 159 19.24 81.03 70.04
CA PHE A 159 20.02 79.99 69.35
C PHE A 159 19.38 78.60 69.43
N ALA A 160 18.77 78.24 70.57
CA ALA A 160 18.04 76.98 70.70
C ALA A 160 16.87 76.88 69.70
N GLY A 161 16.22 78.02 69.40
CA GLY A 161 15.20 78.10 68.36
C GLY A 161 15.73 77.81 66.94
N PHE A 162 16.99 78.12 66.64
CA PHE A 162 17.58 77.79 65.35
C PHE A 162 17.87 76.31 65.16
N ASP A 163 18.20 75.59 66.24
CA ASP A 163 18.40 74.14 66.19
C ASP A 163 17.06 73.41 66.01
N GLU A 164 15.99 73.90 66.64
CA GLU A 164 14.62 73.43 66.40
C GLU A 164 14.18 73.69 64.95
N GLU A 165 14.44 74.88 64.40
CA GLU A 165 14.18 75.21 63.00
C GLU A 165 14.99 74.33 62.04
N GLN A 166 16.25 74.05 62.36
CA GLN A 166 17.11 73.15 61.59
C GLN A 166 16.55 71.73 61.58
N GLY A 167 16.14 71.22 62.75
CA GLY A 167 15.49 69.92 62.86
C GLY A 167 14.18 69.83 62.06
N ALA A 168 13.42 70.92 61.97
CA ALA A 168 12.24 71.00 61.11
C ALA A 168 12.61 70.97 59.61
N ILE A 169 13.68 71.65 59.20
CA ILE A 169 14.19 71.61 57.81
C ILE A 169 14.66 70.19 57.46
N ASP A 170 15.38 69.52 58.35
CA ASP A 170 15.92 68.19 58.08
C ASP A 170 14.80 67.13 58.00
N LYS A 171 13.75 67.25 58.81
CA LYS A 171 12.52 66.45 58.66
C LYS A 171 11.87 66.65 57.29
N LEU A 172 11.76 67.89 56.80
CA LEU A 172 11.21 68.17 55.48
C LEU A 172 12.10 67.62 54.35
N LYS A 173 13.42 67.69 54.50
CA LYS A 173 14.38 67.10 53.56
C LYS A 173 14.27 65.57 53.52
N ALA A 174 14.07 64.93 54.68
CA ALA A 174 13.80 63.50 54.74
C ALA A 174 12.52 63.14 53.99
N SER A 175 11.42 63.86 54.25
CA SER A 175 10.16 63.67 53.49
C SER A 175 10.30 63.92 51.99
N LEU A 176 11.16 64.86 51.58
CA LEU A 176 11.46 65.11 50.17
C LEU A 176 12.25 63.94 49.54
N ALA A 177 13.17 63.32 50.27
CA ALA A 177 13.89 62.14 49.82
C ALA A 177 12.94 60.94 49.63
N ASP A 178 11.99 60.76 50.55
CA ASP A 178 10.97 59.69 50.45
C ASP A 178 10.11 59.87 49.18
N ILE A 179 9.61 61.08 48.93
CA ILE A 179 8.82 61.36 47.71
C ILE A 179 9.64 61.16 46.43
N ARG A 180 10.93 61.52 46.45
CA ARG A 180 11.82 61.27 45.31
C ARG A 180 11.97 59.77 45.03
N SER A 181 12.11 58.96 46.07
CA SER A 181 12.19 57.50 45.91
C SER A 181 10.91 56.89 45.32
N GLN A 182 9.74 57.45 45.65
CA GLN A 182 8.45 57.01 45.10
C GLN A 182 8.25 57.40 43.62
N LEU A 183 9.00 58.36 43.10
CA LEU A 183 8.91 58.81 41.71
C LEU A 183 9.69 57.91 40.73
N ASP A 184 10.65 57.14 41.24
CA ASP A 184 11.49 56.21 40.47
C ASP A 184 10.87 54.80 40.45
N ASP A 185 9.71 54.67 39.77
CA ASP A 185 8.99 53.40 39.61
C ASP A 185 9.49 52.60 38.38
N PRO A 186 10.20 51.48 38.55
CA PRO A 186 10.64 50.62 37.44
C PRO A 186 9.47 49.96 36.71
N GLU A 187 8.33 49.74 37.38
CA GLU A 187 7.15 49.15 36.75
C GLU A 187 6.54 50.10 35.72
N ALA A 188 6.61 51.42 35.95
CA ALA A 188 6.14 52.41 34.98
C ALA A 188 6.95 52.37 33.68
N LYS A 189 8.27 52.12 33.77
CA LYS A 189 9.12 51.92 32.60
C LYS A 189 8.77 50.63 31.88
N ALA A 190 8.66 49.51 32.61
CA ALA A 190 8.25 48.22 32.04
C ALA A 190 6.88 48.28 31.33
N LEU A 191 5.90 48.98 31.91
CA LEU A 191 4.59 49.22 31.29
C LEU A 191 4.70 50.06 30.01
N SER A 192 5.60 51.05 29.98
CA SER A 192 5.85 51.86 28.78
C SER A 192 6.52 51.02 27.68
N ASP A 193 7.51 50.21 28.02
CA ASP A 193 8.20 49.33 27.07
C ASP A 193 7.21 48.31 26.48
N ARG A 194 6.40 47.67 27.35
CA ARG A 194 5.35 46.73 26.93
C ARG A 194 4.30 47.40 26.04
N PHE A 195 3.90 48.64 26.35
CA PHE A 195 3.02 49.41 25.48
C PHE A 195 3.60 49.60 24.08
N THR A 196 4.89 49.96 23.98
CA THR A 196 5.55 50.15 22.68
C THR A 196 5.69 48.86 21.90
N GLU A 197 5.97 47.75 22.58
CA GLU A 197 6.06 46.40 21.99
C GLU A 197 4.70 45.97 21.41
N ILE A 198 3.63 46.02 22.20
CA ILE A 198 2.28 45.66 21.75
C ILE A 198 1.82 46.56 20.60
N THR A 199 2.13 47.86 20.67
CA THR A 199 1.78 48.80 19.58
C THR A 199 2.48 48.41 18.28
N LYS A 200 3.78 48.08 18.33
CA LYS A 200 4.52 47.60 17.14
C LYS A 200 3.95 46.30 16.59
N GLU A 201 3.60 45.35 17.46
CA GLU A 201 2.95 44.10 17.04
C GLU A 201 1.60 44.34 16.36
N LEU A 202 0.77 45.22 16.93
CA LEU A 202 -0.53 45.59 16.35
C LEU A 202 -0.37 46.31 15.01
N ASP A 203 0.62 47.18 14.87
CA ASP A 203 0.92 47.88 13.62
C ASP A 203 1.42 46.91 12.55
N SER A 204 2.25 45.92 12.90
CA SER A 204 2.68 44.86 11.99
C SER A 204 1.50 44.02 11.50
N ILE A 205 0.64 43.56 12.41
CA ILE A 205 -0.57 42.79 12.06
C ILE A 205 -1.48 43.61 11.15
N LYS A 206 -1.61 44.91 11.42
CA LYS A 206 -2.42 45.81 10.59
C LYS A 206 -1.80 46.02 9.21
N ALA A 207 -0.50 46.23 9.11
CA ALA A 207 0.19 46.37 7.82
C ALA A 207 0.05 45.11 6.95
N GLU A 208 0.13 43.92 7.57
CA GLU A 208 -0.14 42.64 6.88
C GLU A 208 -1.59 42.57 6.38
N GLN A 209 -2.56 42.93 7.22
CA GLN A 209 -3.98 42.96 6.83
C GLN A 209 -4.26 43.96 5.70
N ASP A 210 -3.72 45.17 5.79
CA ASP A 210 -3.89 46.22 4.79
C ASP A 210 -3.24 45.82 3.45
N GLY A 211 -2.05 45.20 3.48
CA GLY A 211 -1.38 44.67 2.29
C GLY A 211 -2.16 43.55 1.61
N VAL A 212 -2.81 42.67 2.39
CA VAL A 212 -3.72 41.65 1.83
C VAL A 212 -4.99 42.30 1.29
N PHE A 213 -5.56 43.30 1.96
CA PHE A 213 -6.78 43.97 1.53
C PHE A 213 -6.60 44.72 0.20
N GLN A 214 -5.46 45.39 0.02
CA GLN A 214 -5.10 46.02 -1.25
C GLN A 214 -4.98 45.00 -2.40
N ASN A 215 -4.47 43.80 -2.10
CA ASN A 215 -4.31 42.70 -3.06
C ASN A 215 -5.48 41.70 -3.03
N LEU A 216 -6.62 42.05 -2.42
CA LEU A 216 -7.67 41.07 -2.16
C LEU A 216 -8.30 40.53 -3.44
N ASN A 217 -8.53 41.40 -4.43
CA ASN A 217 -9.08 40.98 -5.71
C ASN A 217 -8.08 40.12 -6.49
N SER A 218 -6.81 40.52 -6.57
CA SER A 218 -5.78 39.72 -7.25
C SER A 218 -5.58 38.35 -6.59
N LEU A 219 -5.57 38.27 -5.26
CA LEU A 219 -5.49 36.99 -4.54
C LEU A 219 -6.74 36.12 -4.76
N ARG A 220 -7.93 36.70 -4.89
CA ARG A 220 -9.16 35.95 -5.23
C ARG A 220 -9.13 35.43 -6.65
N ASP A 221 -8.65 36.23 -7.60
CA ASP A 221 -8.48 35.83 -8.99
C ASP A 221 -7.42 34.74 -9.12
N GLU A 222 -6.28 34.89 -8.44
CA GLU A 222 -5.22 33.89 -8.37
C GLU A 222 -5.71 32.58 -7.74
N ARG A 223 -6.45 32.65 -6.62
CA ARG A 223 -7.09 31.47 -6.03
C ARG A 223 -8.00 30.76 -7.05
N THR A 224 -8.82 31.52 -7.76
CA THR A 224 -9.77 30.96 -8.73
C THR A 224 -9.04 30.32 -9.90
N ARG A 225 -7.96 30.96 -10.39
CA ARG A 225 -7.08 30.43 -11.43
C ARG A 225 -6.40 29.13 -10.99
N LEU A 226 -5.71 29.16 -9.84
CA LEU A 226 -5.03 27.98 -9.29
C LEU A 226 -6.00 26.84 -9.00
N GLN A 227 -7.23 27.14 -8.56
CA GLN A 227 -8.25 26.13 -8.31
C GLN A 227 -8.73 25.47 -9.62
N LYS A 228 -8.85 26.23 -10.72
CA LYS A 228 -9.15 25.67 -12.04
C LYS A 228 -8.00 24.80 -12.55
N GLU A 229 -6.76 25.31 -12.52
CA GLU A 229 -5.57 24.58 -12.95
C GLU A 229 -5.37 23.29 -12.13
N GLN A 230 -5.61 23.33 -10.82
CA GLN A 230 -5.57 22.14 -9.95
C GLN A 230 -6.63 21.11 -10.33
N GLN A 231 -7.84 21.55 -10.65
CA GLN A 231 -8.93 20.67 -11.07
C GLN A 231 -8.64 20.03 -12.43
N GLU A 232 -8.07 20.80 -13.37
CA GLU A 232 -7.61 20.32 -14.68
C GLU A 232 -6.53 19.26 -14.53
N LYS A 233 -5.46 19.53 -13.76
CA LYS A 233 -4.39 18.57 -13.47
C LYS A 233 -4.88 17.32 -12.76
N PHE A 234 -5.81 17.46 -11.82
CA PHE A 234 -6.43 16.30 -11.19
C PHE A 234 -7.27 15.49 -12.18
N GLY A 235 -7.97 16.17 -13.10
CA GLY A 235 -8.67 15.56 -14.23
C GLY A 235 -7.73 14.79 -15.15
N GLU A 236 -6.58 15.35 -15.51
CA GLU A 236 -5.53 14.70 -16.30
C GLU A 236 -4.99 13.44 -15.59
N ILE A 237 -4.68 13.53 -14.29
CA ILE A 237 -4.25 12.36 -13.49
C ILE A 237 -5.31 11.26 -13.52
N LYS A 238 -6.58 11.63 -13.34
CA LYS A 238 -7.68 10.68 -13.35
C LYS A 238 -7.85 10.04 -14.74
N ALA A 239 -7.85 10.84 -15.80
CA ALA A 239 -7.96 10.37 -17.17
C ALA A 239 -6.81 9.43 -17.55
N LEU A 240 -5.57 9.75 -17.13
CA LEU A 240 -4.39 8.90 -17.35
C LEU A 240 -4.56 7.55 -16.64
N LYS A 241 -5.02 7.55 -15.39
CA LYS A 241 -5.32 6.32 -14.63
C LYS A 241 -6.41 5.51 -15.29
N ASP A 242 -7.53 6.15 -15.64
CA ASP A 242 -8.68 5.50 -16.26
C ASP A 242 -8.29 4.88 -17.62
N ALA A 243 -7.48 5.58 -18.42
CA ALA A 243 -6.96 5.06 -19.68
C ALA A 243 -6.02 3.85 -19.48
N TYR A 244 -5.07 3.93 -18.54
CA TYR A 244 -4.13 2.83 -18.25
C TYR A 244 -4.86 1.59 -17.73
N TYR A 245 -5.71 1.74 -16.72
CA TYR A 245 -6.46 0.62 -16.15
C TYR A 245 -7.54 0.10 -17.10
N GLY A 246 -8.17 0.96 -17.89
CA GLY A 246 -9.09 0.57 -18.96
C GLY A 246 -8.42 -0.31 -20.00
N ALA A 247 -7.25 0.10 -20.50
CA ALA A 247 -6.49 -0.70 -21.47
C ALA A 247 -5.94 -2.00 -20.85
N LYS A 248 -5.53 -1.99 -19.57
CA LYS A 248 -5.10 -3.18 -18.83
C LYS A 248 -6.24 -4.19 -18.64
N ASN A 249 -7.44 -3.71 -18.32
CA ASN A 249 -8.63 -4.54 -18.17
C ASN A 249 -9.05 -5.13 -19.53
N ALA A 250 -9.08 -4.32 -20.60
CA ALA A 250 -9.38 -4.79 -21.95
C ALA A 250 -8.39 -5.87 -22.42
N PHE A 251 -7.09 -5.70 -22.16
CA PHE A 251 -6.08 -6.72 -22.44
C PHE A 251 -6.34 -8.02 -21.66
N ARG A 252 -6.64 -7.90 -20.36
CA ARG A 252 -6.93 -9.04 -19.48
C ARG A 252 -8.19 -9.79 -19.92
N GLU A 253 -9.25 -9.07 -20.28
CA GLU A 253 -10.50 -9.66 -20.78
C GLU A 253 -10.26 -10.41 -22.09
N TYR A 254 -9.53 -9.81 -23.04
CA TYR A 254 -9.14 -10.48 -24.28
C TYR A 254 -8.34 -11.77 -24.02
N GLU A 255 -7.37 -11.74 -23.11
CA GLU A 255 -6.57 -12.92 -22.76
C GLU A 255 -7.41 -14.02 -22.12
N GLN A 256 -8.35 -13.67 -21.23
CA GLN A 256 -9.29 -14.61 -20.62
C GLN A 256 -10.22 -15.23 -21.65
N GLU A 257 -10.78 -14.45 -22.57
CA GLU A 257 -11.61 -14.95 -23.66
C GLU A 257 -10.83 -15.88 -24.59
N ALA A 258 -9.62 -15.48 -24.99
CA ALA A 258 -8.76 -16.31 -25.81
C ALA A 258 -8.37 -17.62 -25.10
N TRP A 259 -8.17 -17.60 -23.78
CA TRP A 259 -7.94 -18.80 -22.98
C TRP A 259 -9.19 -19.69 -22.91
N LYS A 260 -10.37 -19.12 -22.68
CA LYS A 260 -11.65 -19.86 -22.67
C LYS A 260 -11.90 -20.56 -24.00
N VAL A 261 -11.76 -19.86 -25.13
CA VAL A 261 -11.93 -20.43 -26.47
C VAL A 261 -10.93 -21.58 -26.72
N ARG A 262 -9.65 -21.41 -26.34
CA ARG A 262 -8.66 -22.49 -26.45
C ARG A 262 -9.03 -23.70 -25.58
N LYS A 263 -9.48 -23.46 -24.35
CA LYS A 263 -9.86 -24.51 -23.41
C LYS A 263 -11.10 -25.26 -23.90
N GLU A 264 -12.10 -24.56 -24.41
CA GLU A 264 -13.30 -25.15 -25.02
C GLU A 264 -12.95 -25.96 -26.26
N LYS A 265 -12.08 -25.46 -27.13
CA LYS A 265 -11.59 -26.21 -28.29
C LYS A 265 -10.85 -27.49 -27.87
N GLN A 266 -9.94 -27.40 -26.90
CA GLN A 266 -9.23 -28.57 -26.38
C GLN A 266 -10.19 -29.57 -25.72
N ARG A 267 -11.20 -29.09 -24.98
CA ARG A 267 -12.23 -29.92 -24.38
C ARG A 267 -13.03 -30.64 -25.46
N ALA A 268 -13.52 -29.93 -26.47
CA ALA A 268 -14.27 -30.51 -27.58
C ALA A 268 -13.44 -31.51 -28.39
N GLU A 269 -12.15 -31.23 -28.63
CA GLU A 269 -11.23 -32.17 -29.28
C GLU A 269 -11.02 -33.44 -28.45
N ARG A 270 -10.87 -33.32 -27.12
CA ARG A 270 -10.77 -34.47 -26.21
C ARG A 270 -12.05 -35.29 -26.18
N GLU A 271 -13.20 -34.65 -26.01
CA GLU A 271 -14.50 -35.31 -26.02
C GLU A 271 -14.77 -36.00 -27.36
N ALA A 272 -14.40 -35.39 -28.49
CA ALA A 272 -14.51 -36.01 -29.81
C ALA A 272 -13.55 -37.20 -29.98
N TYR A 273 -12.32 -37.11 -29.47
CA TYR A 273 -11.36 -38.20 -29.49
C TYR A 273 -11.81 -39.38 -28.61
N GLU A 274 -12.29 -39.10 -27.41
CA GLU A 274 -12.84 -40.11 -26.49
C GLU A 274 -14.07 -40.79 -27.10
N LYS A 275 -15.01 -40.03 -27.68
CA LYS A 275 -16.15 -40.60 -28.41
C LYS A 275 -15.73 -41.49 -29.58
N LYS A 276 -14.73 -41.08 -30.37
CA LYS A 276 -14.19 -41.91 -31.46
C LYS A 276 -13.55 -43.20 -30.94
N LYS A 277 -12.72 -43.11 -29.89
CA LYS A 277 -12.09 -44.27 -29.28
C LYS A 277 -13.13 -45.25 -28.70
N LYS A 278 -14.19 -44.73 -28.07
CA LYS A 278 -15.31 -45.55 -27.56
C LYS A 278 -16.04 -46.26 -28.71
N MET A 279 -16.35 -45.55 -29.79
CA MET A 279 -16.95 -46.14 -31.00
C MET A 279 -16.06 -47.20 -31.64
N GLU A 280 -14.75 -46.98 -31.71
CA GLU A 280 -13.79 -47.97 -32.21
C GLU A 280 -13.76 -49.24 -31.35
N VAL A 281 -13.76 -49.11 -30.01
CA VAL A 281 -13.81 -50.25 -29.09
C VAL A 281 -15.14 -51.01 -29.21
N ALA A 282 -16.27 -50.29 -29.32
CA ALA A 282 -17.58 -50.92 -29.52
C ALA A 282 -17.64 -51.66 -30.88
N ASN A 283 -17.10 -51.07 -31.94
CA ASN A 283 -17.01 -51.70 -33.26
C ASN A 283 -16.09 -52.93 -33.23
N GLN A 284 -14.94 -52.86 -32.57
CA GLN A 284 -14.04 -54.00 -32.39
C GLN A 284 -14.74 -55.15 -31.65
N LEU A 285 -15.48 -54.85 -30.58
CA LEU A 285 -16.23 -55.88 -29.83
C LEU A 285 -17.34 -56.52 -30.68
N LEU A 286 -17.98 -55.75 -31.55
CA LEU A 286 -18.98 -56.26 -32.50
C LEU A 286 -18.32 -57.09 -33.59
N GLU A 287 -17.22 -56.62 -34.18
CA GLU A 287 -16.45 -57.34 -35.19
C GLU A 287 -15.92 -58.66 -34.65
N GLU A 288 -15.34 -58.66 -33.43
CA GLU A 288 -14.89 -59.86 -32.73
C GLU A 288 -16.02 -60.86 -32.49
N ALA A 289 -17.21 -60.38 -32.11
CA ALA A 289 -18.37 -61.23 -31.92
C ALA A 289 -19.02 -61.70 -33.24
N SER A 290 -18.77 -60.99 -34.34
CA SER A 290 -19.28 -61.34 -35.67
C SER A 290 -18.44 -62.42 -36.36
N PHE A 291 -17.24 -62.73 -35.86
CA PHE A 291 -16.50 -63.90 -36.30
C PHE A 291 -17.34 -65.16 -36.03
N LYS A 292 -17.46 -66.01 -37.06
CA LYS A 292 -18.23 -67.24 -36.96
C LYS A 292 -17.67 -68.10 -35.81
N ALA A 293 -18.56 -68.50 -34.90
CA ALA A 293 -18.22 -69.36 -33.78
C ALA A 293 -17.65 -70.71 -34.26
N PHE A 294 -16.75 -71.29 -33.46
CA PHE A 294 -16.10 -72.56 -33.74
C PHE A 294 -15.27 -72.62 -35.04
N THR A 295 -14.87 -71.48 -35.63
CA THR A 295 -14.08 -71.47 -36.87
C THR A 295 -12.69 -72.11 -36.70
N SER A 296 -12.01 -71.81 -35.61
CA SER A 296 -10.74 -72.46 -35.25
C SER A 296 -10.90 -73.97 -35.08
N GLU A 297 -11.98 -74.40 -34.43
CA GLU A 297 -12.29 -75.78 -34.08
C GLU A 297 -12.76 -76.57 -35.30
N ILE A 298 -13.50 -75.93 -36.22
CA ILE A 298 -13.86 -76.51 -37.51
C ILE A 298 -12.60 -76.69 -38.36
N HIS A 299 -11.73 -75.68 -38.44
CA HIS A 299 -10.47 -75.80 -39.17
C HIS A 299 -9.55 -76.86 -38.58
N THR A 300 -9.45 -76.98 -37.25
CA THR A 300 -8.68 -78.08 -36.63
C THR A 300 -9.34 -79.43 -36.89
N CYS A 301 -10.67 -79.56 -36.79
CA CYS A 301 -11.36 -80.80 -37.18
C CYS A 301 -11.11 -81.17 -38.65
N GLU A 302 -11.18 -80.21 -39.57
CA GLU A 302 -10.95 -80.44 -41.01
C GLU A 302 -9.48 -80.80 -41.29
N ASN A 303 -8.53 -80.15 -40.63
CA ASN A 303 -7.11 -80.47 -40.74
C ASN A 303 -6.79 -81.85 -40.13
N LEU A 304 -7.40 -82.20 -39.00
CA LEU A 304 -7.24 -83.51 -38.36
C LEU A 304 -7.89 -84.63 -39.19
N ILE A 305 -9.09 -84.40 -39.74
CA ILE A 305 -9.74 -85.35 -40.67
C ILE A 305 -8.87 -85.53 -41.92
N ALA A 306 -8.31 -84.45 -42.49
CA ALA A 306 -7.40 -84.54 -43.62
C ALA A 306 -6.08 -85.25 -43.30
N PHE A 307 -5.63 -85.19 -42.04
CA PHE A 307 -4.43 -85.90 -41.57
C PHE A 307 -4.67 -87.41 -41.33
N PHE A 308 -5.84 -87.78 -40.78
CA PHE A 308 -6.19 -89.17 -40.48
C PHE A 308 -6.84 -89.93 -41.65
N ASP A 309 -7.46 -89.20 -42.59
CA ASP A 309 -8.18 -89.71 -43.75
C ASP A 309 -7.86 -88.82 -44.99
N PRO A 310 -6.68 -88.98 -45.60
CA PRO A 310 -6.27 -88.18 -46.75
C PRO A 310 -7.07 -88.46 -48.04
N GLU A 311 -7.88 -89.54 -48.09
CA GLU A 311 -8.79 -89.82 -49.20
C GLU A 311 -10.15 -89.11 -49.05
N SER A 312 -10.64 -88.89 -47.83
CA SER A 312 -11.85 -88.08 -47.56
C SER A 312 -11.58 -86.57 -47.45
N ALA A 313 -10.32 -86.13 -47.57
CA ALA A 313 -9.99 -84.72 -47.61
C ALA A 313 -10.55 -84.09 -48.90
N PRO A 314 -11.42 -83.05 -48.83
CA PRO A 314 -11.75 -82.29 -50.03
C PRO A 314 -10.45 -81.72 -50.58
N LYS A 315 -10.14 -81.99 -51.87
CA LYS A 315 -9.07 -81.28 -52.58
C LYS A 315 -9.27 -79.80 -52.31
N LYS A 316 -8.30 -79.14 -51.65
CA LYS A 316 -8.31 -77.68 -51.52
C LYS A 316 -8.45 -77.14 -52.94
N ALA A 317 -9.62 -76.60 -53.25
CA ALA A 317 -9.75 -75.73 -54.41
C ALA A 317 -8.76 -74.59 -54.16
N ASP A 318 -7.88 -74.34 -55.13
CA ASP A 318 -7.02 -73.17 -55.16
C ASP A 318 -7.90 -71.93 -54.98
N GLY A 319 -8.02 -71.48 -53.73
CA GLY A 319 -8.50 -70.15 -53.44
C GLY A 319 -7.56 -69.17 -54.12
N PRO A 320 -8.08 -68.12 -54.77
CA PRO A 320 -7.27 -67.22 -55.56
C PRO A 320 -6.13 -66.68 -54.71
N VAL A 321 -4.93 -66.78 -55.26
CA VAL A 321 -3.71 -66.19 -54.75
C VAL A 321 -4.03 -64.77 -54.28
N SER A 322 -3.82 -64.52 -52.99
CA SER A 322 -3.83 -63.21 -52.36
C SER A 322 -3.22 -62.16 -53.31
N GLN A 323 -4.07 -61.25 -53.83
CA GLN A 323 -3.62 -60.09 -54.59
C GLN A 323 -3.02 -59.00 -53.70
N TYR A 324 -2.82 -59.25 -52.40
CA TYR A 324 -2.03 -58.38 -51.54
C TYR A 324 -0.54 -58.68 -51.71
N LYS A 325 -0.05 -58.50 -52.94
CA LYS A 325 1.36 -58.21 -53.14
C LYS A 325 1.57 -56.80 -52.61
N ALA A 326 2.20 -56.68 -51.46
CA ALA A 326 2.66 -55.41 -50.92
C ALA A 326 3.47 -54.70 -52.02
N SER A 327 2.88 -53.65 -52.60
CA SER A 327 3.58 -52.70 -53.44
C SER A 327 4.52 -51.90 -52.55
N ILE A 328 5.68 -52.48 -52.29
CA ILE A 328 6.89 -51.76 -51.90
C ILE A 328 7.22 -50.86 -53.08
N GLY A 329 7.03 -49.56 -52.92
CA GLY A 329 7.43 -48.58 -53.94
C GLY A 329 6.54 -47.34 -53.99
N ARG A 330 6.60 -46.50 -52.94
CA ARG A 330 6.53 -45.06 -53.19
C ARG A 330 7.95 -44.55 -53.09
N THR A 331 8.58 -44.46 -54.26
CA THR A 331 9.76 -43.65 -54.50
C THR A 331 9.45 -42.22 -54.04
N ILE A 332 10.18 -41.77 -53.01
CA ILE A 332 10.30 -40.34 -52.70
C ILE A 332 11.19 -39.79 -53.81
N THR A 333 10.56 -39.41 -54.92
CA THR A 333 11.16 -38.52 -55.91
C THR A 333 10.58 -37.14 -55.63
N GLU A 334 11.47 -36.17 -55.55
CA GLU A 334 11.26 -34.73 -55.27
C GLU A 334 11.53 -34.30 -53.82
N GLU A 335 12.82 -34.16 -53.49
CA GLU A 335 13.27 -33.22 -52.46
C GLU A 335 12.98 -31.78 -52.91
N PRO A 336 12.23 -30.97 -52.13
CA PRO A 336 12.12 -29.55 -52.38
C PRO A 336 13.43 -28.85 -52.01
N LYS A 337 14.12 -28.32 -53.04
CA LYS A 337 15.22 -27.35 -52.92
C LYS A 337 14.79 -26.20 -51.98
N GLY A 338 15.51 -26.02 -50.88
CA GLY A 338 15.50 -24.74 -50.16
C GLY A 338 15.21 -24.73 -48.66
N MET A 339 15.33 -25.86 -47.93
CA MET A 339 15.28 -25.83 -46.47
C MET A 339 16.64 -26.15 -45.86
N LYS A 340 17.26 -25.12 -45.25
CA LYS A 340 18.50 -25.20 -44.48
C LYS A 340 18.25 -26.06 -43.24
N VAL A 341 18.70 -27.31 -43.28
CA VAL A 341 18.76 -28.17 -42.08
C VAL A 341 19.76 -27.55 -41.12
N LEU A 342 19.24 -26.96 -40.04
CA LEU A 342 20.05 -26.45 -38.95
C LEU A 342 20.70 -27.67 -38.27
N LYS A 343 22.04 -27.77 -38.40
CA LYS A 343 22.83 -28.70 -37.58
C LYS A 343 22.53 -28.40 -36.12
N LYS A 344 22.05 -29.42 -35.42
CA LYS A 344 21.93 -29.43 -33.98
C LYS A 344 23.31 -29.76 -33.44
N ASP A 345 23.96 -28.78 -32.83
CA ASP A 345 25.18 -28.99 -32.07
C ASP A 345 24.85 -29.89 -30.87
N GLU A 346 25.50 -31.05 -30.85
CA GLU A 346 25.59 -31.93 -29.70
C GLU A 346 26.85 -31.54 -28.93
N GLU A 347 26.68 -30.99 -27.73
CA GLU A 347 27.72 -31.04 -26.70
C GLU A 347 27.10 -31.53 -25.37
N ASP A 348 27.61 -32.70 -24.97
CA ASP A 348 27.94 -33.13 -23.61
C ASP A 348 26.89 -33.03 -22.49
N TYR A 349 26.20 -34.17 -22.29
CA TYR A 349 25.87 -34.62 -20.93
C TYR A 349 26.26 -36.10 -20.74
N PHE A 350 27.55 -36.27 -20.42
CA PHE A 350 28.17 -37.37 -19.67
C PHE A 350 27.22 -37.82 -18.52
N ILE A 351 26.84 -39.08 -18.32
CA ILE A 351 27.57 -40.21 -17.68
C ILE A 351 26.63 -41.43 -17.72
N GLY A 352 27.16 -42.62 -18.01
CA GLY A 352 26.48 -43.87 -17.60
C GLY A 352 26.85 -45.10 -18.42
N GLY A 353 28.08 -45.58 -18.25
CA GLY A 353 28.60 -46.75 -18.97
C GLY A 353 27.99 -48.10 -18.57
N ASN A 354 28.22 -49.05 -19.49
CA ASN A 354 28.35 -50.49 -19.31
C ASN A 354 27.10 -51.34 -19.01
N SER A 355 26.67 -52.14 -20.00
CA SER A 355 26.91 -53.60 -19.94
C SER A 355 26.58 -54.31 -21.27
N LYS A 356 27.58 -55.03 -21.79
CA LYS A 356 27.51 -56.04 -22.85
C LYS A 356 26.93 -57.36 -22.31
N LYS A 357 26.07 -58.05 -23.08
CA LYS A 357 26.12 -59.52 -23.30
C LYS A 357 25.17 -59.89 -24.45
N LYS A 358 25.70 -60.22 -25.63
CA LYS A 358 26.17 -61.55 -26.08
C LYS A 358 25.00 -62.48 -26.44
N GLY A 359 24.84 -62.69 -27.74
CA GLY A 359 23.75 -63.47 -28.33
C GLY A 359 23.96 -64.98 -28.31
N LYS A 360 23.02 -65.69 -28.94
CA LYS A 360 23.23 -67.05 -29.43
C LYS A 360 22.20 -67.42 -30.51
N LYS A 361 22.71 -67.74 -31.71
CA LYS A 361 22.03 -68.49 -32.78
C LYS A 361 21.83 -69.95 -32.34
N ASN A 362 20.75 -70.58 -32.82
CA ASN A 362 20.66 -71.99 -33.23
C ASN A 362 19.52 -72.03 -34.26
N LYS A 363 19.77 -72.14 -35.57
CA LYS A 363 20.27 -73.27 -36.38
C LYS A 363 19.32 -74.48 -36.35
N ALA A 364 18.64 -74.63 -37.49
CA ALA A 364 17.88 -75.79 -37.92
C ALA A 364 18.77 -77.02 -38.16
N ALA A 365 18.20 -78.18 -37.87
CA ALA A 365 18.53 -79.51 -38.38
C ALA A 365 17.31 -80.37 -38.01
N GLY A 366 16.79 -81.30 -38.78
CA GLY A 366 17.23 -81.94 -40.01
C GLY A 366 16.30 -83.15 -40.14
N ALA A 367 15.79 -83.39 -41.35
CA ALA A 367 14.96 -84.54 -41.66
C ALA A 367 15.83 -85.77 -41.97
N GLU A 368 15.37 -86.96 -41.58
CA GLU A 368 15.50 -88.27 -42.26
C GLU A 368 14.92 -89.36 -41.30
N ALA A 369 13.80 -90.03 -41.61
CA ALA A 369 13.61 -91.22 -42.45
C ALA A 369 13.69 -92.56 -41.62
N PRO A 370 13.10 -93.70 -42.05
CA PRO A 370 11.92 -94.29 -41.41
C PRO A 370 12.10 -95.74 -40.88
N THR A 371 11.00 -96.32 -40.38
CA THR A 371 10.70 -97.76 -40.04
C THR A 371 10.78 -98.15 -38.54
N PRO A 372 9.98 -99.12 -38.03
CA PRO A 372 8.71 -99.70 -38.47
C PRO A 372 7.52 -99.36 -37.54
N ALA A 373 6.30 -99.44 -38.08
CA ALA A 373 4.98 -99.28 -37.44
C ALA A 373 4.90 -99.28 -35.89
N LYS A 374 5.15 -98.11 -35.30
CA LYS A 374 4.54 -97.68 -34.02
C LYS A 374 3.84 -96.36 -34.29
N PHE A 375 2.57 -96.29 -33.98
CA PHE A 375 1.71 -95.15 -34.24
C PHE A 375 2.24 -93.93 -33.45
N SER A 376 2.95 -93.02 -34.11
CA SER A 376 3.55 -91.83 -33.50
C SER A 376 2.82 -90.59 -34.01
N LEU A 377 1.94 -90.05 -33.18
CA LEU A 377 1.28 -88.77 -33.43
C LEU A 377 2.20 -87.62 -32.97
N SER A 378 2.26 -86.55 -33.76
CA SER A 378 3.01 -85.35 -33.37
C SER A 378 2.32 -84.67 -32.17
N ILE A 379 3.11 -84.09 -31.26
CA ILE A 379 2.60 -83.40 -30.05
C ILE A 379 1.57 -82.31 -30.41
N GLY A 380 1.71 -81.64 -31.55
CA GLY A 380 0.74 -80.65 -32.03
C GLY A 380 -0.62 -81.26 -32.40
N ILE A 381 -0.63 -82.44 -33.03
CA ILE A 381 -1.86 -83.15 -33.40
C ILE A 381 -2.55 -83.71 -32.16
N LEU A 382 -1.78 -84.13 -31.14
CA LEU A 382 -2.31 -84.52 -29.83
C LEU A 382 -2.95 -83.34 -29.09
N ASP A 383 -2.35 -82.15 -29.15
CA ASP A 383 -2.91 -80.92 -28.57
C ASP A 383 -4.18 -80.47 -29.33
N GLU A 384 -4.21 -80.58 -30.66
CA GLU A 384 -5.41 -80.29 -31.46
C GLU A 384 -6.55 -81.29 -31.23
N LEU A 385 -6.25 -82.60 -31.11
CA LEU A 385 -7.23 -83.63 -30.71
C LEU A 385 -7.76 -83.38 -29.29
N SER A 386 -6.89 -82.93 -28.37
CA SER A 386 -7.29 -82.56 -27.01
C SER A 386 -8.19 -81.34 -26.99
N LYS A 387 -7.92 -80.32 -27.82
CA LYS A 387 -8.77 -79.11 -27.95
C LYS A 387 -10.17 -79.42 -28.47
N VAL A 388 -10.28 -80.45 -29.32
CA VAL A 388 -11.54 -80.94 -29.85
C VAL A 388 -12.13 -82.04 -28.95
N GLU A 389 -11.50 -82.35 -27.80
CA GLU A 389 -11.90 -83.38 -26.82
C GLU A 389 -12.11 -84.77 -27.44
N VAL A 390 -11.29 -85.17 -28.41
CA VAL A 390 -11.31 -86.51 -29.00
C VAL A 390 -10.12 -87.30 -28.49
N SER A 391 -10.38 -88.50 -27.95
CA SER A 391 -9.33 -89.38 -27.45
C SER A 391 -8.34 -89.74 -28.57
N ALA A 392 -7.05 -89.58 -28.28
CA ALA A 392 -6.00 -89.94 -29.23
C ALA A 392 -6.08 -91.44 -29.55
N PRO A 393 -5.99 -91.83 -30.83
CA PRO A 393 -5.94 -93.24 -31.20
C PRO A 393 -4.68 -93.89 -30.64
N THR A 394 -4.84 -94.98 -29.90
CA THR A 394 -3.74 -95.75 -29.30
C THR A 394 -3.16 -96.80 -30.26
N GLY A 395 -3.82 -97.03 -31.40
CA GLY A 395 -3.38 -97.90 -32.48
C GLY A 395 -4.05 -97.59 -33.83
N ALA A 396 -3.53 -98.15 -34.92
CA ALA A 396 -4.03 -97.93 -36.28
C ALA A 396 -5.50 -98.39 -36.49
N GLU A 397 -5.97 -99.31 -35.65
CA GLU A 397 -7.35 -99.82 -35.66
C GLU A 397 -8.37 -98.82 -35.09
N ASP A 398 -7.94 -97.88 -34.26
CA ASP A 398 -8.81 -96.86 -33.65
C ASP A 398 -9.00 -95.63 -34.54
N VAL A 399 -8.20 -95.50 -35.62
CA VAL A 399 -8.20 -94.34 -36.52
C VAL A 399 -9.57 -94.14 -37.19
N PRO A 400 -10.25 -95.17 -37.73
CA PRO A 400 -11.59 -94.99 -38.31
C PRO A 400 -12.62 -94.51 -37.28
N SER A 401 -12.59 -95.03 -36.05
CA SER A 401 -13.48 -94.59 -34.96
C SER A 401 -13.21 -93.14 -34.56
N VAL A 402 -11.96 -92.70 -34.57
CA VAL A 402 -11.56 -91.31 -34.31
C VAL A 402 -12.01 -90.39 -35.45
N VAL A 403 -11.90 -90.81 -36.71
CA VAL A 403 -12.39 -90.06 -37.87
C VAL A 403 -13.91 -89.90 -37.85
N GLU A 404 -14.66 -90.93 -37.47
CA GLU A 404 -16.12 -90.83 -37.30
C GLU A 404 -16.49 -89.86 -36.16
N LYS A 405 -15.79 -89.93 -35.02
CA LYS A 405 -15.98 -89.00 -33.91
C LYS A 405 -15.61 -87.56 -34.30
N LEU A 406 -14.56 -87.36 -35.10
CA LEU A 406 -14.18 -86.04 -35.64
C LEU A 406 -15.22 -85.53 -36.65
N LYS A 407 -15.77 -86.39 -37.53
CA LYS A 407 -16.84 -86.03 -38.48
C LYS A 407 -18.14 -85.69 -37.74
N ALA A 408 -18.49 -86.42 -36.69
CA ALA A 408 -19.64 -86.12 -35.84
C ALA A 408 -19.47 -84.79 -35.08
N LYS A 409 -18.27 -84.51 -34.55
CA LYS A 409 -17.97 -83.22 -33.92
C LYS A 409 -17.94 -82.09 -34.93
N LEU A 410 -17.41 -82.30 -36.14
CA LEU A 410 -17.47 -81.33 -37.24
C LEU A 410 -18.91 -80.95 -37.58
N GLN A 411 -19.81 -81.92 -37.69
CA GLN A 411 -21.24 -81.68 -37.91
C GLN A 411 -21.86 -80.92 -36.74
N HIS A 412 -21.59 -81.35 -35.51
CA HIS A 412 -22.05 -80.64 -34.31
C HIS A 412 -21.57 -79.19 -34.25
N TYR A 413 -20.31 -78.91 -34.61
CA TYR A 413 -19.79 -77.54 -34.66
C TYR A 413 -20.40 -76.72 -35.79
N LYS A 414 -20.65 -77.32 -36.97
CA LYS A 414 -21.31 -76.64 -38.11
C LYS A 414 -22.76 -76.31 -37.82
N GLU A 415 -23.51 -77.21 -37.18
CA GLU A 415 -24.91 -77.00 -36.80
C GLU A 415 -25.04 -75.99 -35.65
N ASN A 416 -24.14 -76.04 -34.66
CA ASN A 416 -24.15 -75.08 -33.55
C ASN A 416 -23.46 -73.75 -33.87
N GLN A 417 -22.75 -73.65 -35.00
CA GLN A 417 -22.03 -72.44 -35.39
C GLN A 417 -22.98 -71.25 -35.51
N GLU A 418 -24.11 -71.40 -36.19
CA GLU A 418 -25.06 -70.29 -36.36
C GLU A 418 -25.69 -69.87 -35.03
N ARG A 419 -26.12 -70.84 -34.22
CA ARG A 419 -26.72 -70.59 -32.90
C ARG A 419 -25.75 -69.86 -31.96
N VAL A 420 -24.52 -70.36 -31.83
CA VAL A 420 -23.52 -69.78 -30.92
C VAL A 420 -22.97 -68.45 -31.45
N THR A 421 -22.87 -68.27 -32.77
CA THR A 421 -22.54 -66.96 -33.35
C THR A 421 -23.62 -65.92 -33.02
N GLN A 422 -24.89 -66.29 -33.14
CA GLN A 422 -25.99 -65.40 -32.77
C GLN A 422 -26.00 -65.09 -31.26
N GLU A 423 -25.76 -66.08 -30.41
CA GLU A 423 -25.64 -65.87 -28.95
C GLU A 423 -24.45 -64.97 -28.59
N ASN A 424 -23.31 -65.11 -29.27
CA ASN A 424 -22.14 -64.25 -29.07
C ASN A 424 -22.41 -62.81 -29.54
N ILE A 425 -23.08 -62.63 -30.68
CA ILE A 425 -23.52 -61.32 -31.15
C ILE A 425 -24.50 -60.68 -30.15
N VAL A 426 -25.44 -61.44 -29.59
CA VAL A 426 -26.38 -60.94 -28.58
C VAL A 426 -25.65 -60.55 -27.30
N LYS A 427 -24.71 -61.36 -26.82
CA LYS A 427 -23.88 -61.04 -25.64
C LYS A 427 -23.00 -59.82 -25.87
N ALA A 428 -22.41 -59.68 -27.06
CA ALA A 428 -21.62 -58.50 -27.41
C ALA A 428 -22.47 -57.24 -27.51
N LYS A 429 -23.66 -57.32 -28.12
CA LYS A 429 -24.63 -56.21 -28.14
C LYS A 429 -25.09 -55.82 -26.73
N ALA A 430 -25.38 -56.80 -25.86
CA ALA A 430 -25.75 -56.53 -24.47
C ALA A 430 -24.61 -55.87 -23.70
N ARG A 431 -23.36 -56.29 -23.93
CA ARG A 431 -22.17 -55.68 -23.31
C ARG A 431 -21.90 -54.27 -23.84
N ILE A 432 -22.11 -54.01 -25.14
CA ILE A 432 -22.06 -52.66 -25.70
C ILE A 432 -23.15 -51.79 -25.08
N GLU A 433 -24.38 -52.30 -24.94
CA GLU A 433 -25.48 -51.57 -24.31
C GLU A 433 -25.21 -51.27 -22.82
N GLU A 434 -24.57 -52.20 -22.10
CA GLU A 434 -24.14 -51.99 -20.72
C GLU A 434 -23.04 -50.94 -20.62
N LEU A 435 -22.05 -50.97 -21.52
CA LEU A 435 -21.01 -49.93 -21.61
C LEU A 435 -21.60 -48.57 -21.96
N GLU A 436 -22.56 -48.49 -22.89
CA GLU A 436 -23.28 -47.26 -23.21
C GLU A 436 -24.13 -46.75 -22.05
N LYS A 437 -24.77 -47.63 -21.28
CA LYS A 437 -25.54 -47.26 -20.08
C LYS A 437 -24.63 -46.74 -18.98
N PHE A 438 -23.48 -47.40 -18.76
CA PHE A 438 -22.47 -46.94 -17.82
C PHE A 438 -21.91 -45.57 -18.23
N ASP A 439 -21.61 -45.37 -19.51
CA ASP A 439 -21.17 -44.10 -20.07
C ASP A 439 -22.24 -43.00 -19.91
N ARG A 440 -23.52 -43.29 -20.16
CA ARG A 440 -24.61 -42.32 -19.93
C ARG A 440 -24.76 -41.94 -18.46
N LEU A 441 -24.47 -42.86 -17.54
CA LEU A 441 -24.46 -42.59 -16.10
C LEU A 441 -23.22 -41.77 -15.70
N GLU A 442 -22.05 -42.06 -16.27
CA GLU A 442 -20.81 -41.32 -16.01
C GLU A 442 -20.86 -39.90 -16.58
N ASP A 443 -21.41 -39.71 -17.79
CA ASP A 443 -21.69 -38.39 -18.37
C ASP A 443 -22.70 -37.61 -17.51
N ALA A 444 -23.76 -38.28 -17.00
CA ALA A 444 -24.74 -37.63 -16.11
C ALA A 444 -24.14 -37.23 -14.74
N ILE A 445 -23.25 -38.04 -14.17
CA ILE A 445 -22.52 -37.72 -12.93
C ILE A 445 -21.49 -36.61 -13.17
N GLY A 446 -20.82 -36.63 -14.32
CA GLY A 446 -19.90 -35.58 -14.77
C GLY A 446 -20.61 -34.23 -14.90
N ASP A 447 -21.77 -34.21 -15.55
CA ASP A 447 -22.59 -33.00 -15.73
C ASP A 447 -23.15 -32.46 -14.40
N LEU A 448 -23.51 -33.34 -13.44
CA LEU A 448 -23.90 -32.94 -12.09
C LEU A 448 -22.71 -32.31 -11.32
N SER A 449 -21.50 -32.87 -11.41
CA SER A 449 -20.32 -32.31 -10.73
C SER A 449 -19.87 -30.96 -11.31
N VAL A 450 -20.09 -30.73 -12.61
CA VAL A 450 -19.81 -29.44 -13.28
C VAL A 450 -20.88 -28.40 -12.97
N ALA A 451 -22.13 -28.82 -12.71
CA ALA A 451 -23.21 -27.94 -12.26
C ALA A 451 -22.97 -27.43 -10.82
N ASP A 452 -22.52 -28.29 -9.91
CA ASP A 452 -22.21 -27.90 -8.53
C ASP A 452 -20.98 -26.97 -8.43
N GLY A 453 -19.98 -27.12 -9.31
CA GLY A 453 -18.82 -26.23 -9.37
C GLY A 453 -19.06 -24.85 -10.01
N LYS A 454 -20.27 -24.57 -10.50
CA LYS A 454 -20.68 -23.24 -11.02
C LYS A 454 -21.55 -22.46 -10.03
N ALA A 455 -21.87 -23.05 -8.88
CA ALA A 455 -22.73 -22.47 -7.84
C ALA A 455 -21.97 -21.90 -6.62
N GLU A 456 -20.65 -21.78 -6.68
CA GLU A 456 -19.81 -21.04 -5.71
C GLU A 456 -19.31 -19.69 -6.25
#